data_AF-A0A7Y1T0A5-F1
#
_entry.id   AF-A0A7Y1T0A5-F1
#
_cell.length_a   1.000
_cell.length_b   1.000
_cell.length_c   1.000
_cell.angle_alpha   90.00
_cell.angle_beta   90.00
_cell.angle_gamma   90.00
#
_symmetry.space_group_name_H-M   'P 1'
#
loop_
_entity.id
_entity.type
_entity.pdbx_description
1 polymer ?
#
loop_
_entity_poly.entity_id
_entity_poly.type
_entity_poly.pdbx_seq_one_letter_code
_entity_poly.pdbx_strand_id
1 'polypeptide(L)'
;GADVTVFDVNPVPLRRLDSVYRGALKTRIGSPADIKAAAREADLVIGAVLLPGKRAPRILDTADIGEMREGSALVDIAIDQGGCFETSRETKHSDPTYVVDGVVHYAVGNIPGAVPRTSTFGLTNVTLPYLRLLADHDVEGAVARRPELEGGINVADGEIVHAAVAEALA
;
A
#
# COMPACT_ATOMS: atom_id res chain seq x y z
N GLY A 1 -19.52 -13.62 7.70
CA GLY A 1 -18.37 -12.80 7.26
C GLY A 1 -17.25 -13.72 6.85
N ALA A 2 -16.19 -13.20 6.24
CA ALA A 2 -14.98 -13.98 5.97
C ALA A 2 -14.22 -14.29 7.28
N ASP A 3 -13.44 -15.37 7.29
CA ASP A 3 -12.45 -15.64 8.35
C ASP A 3 -11.15 -14.89 8.00
N VAL A 4 -10.83 -13.84 8.78
CA VAL A 4 -9.77 -12.89 8.43
C VAL A 4 -8.57 -13.06 9.36
N THR A 5 -7.39 -13.22 8.76
CA THR A 5 -6.11 -13.17 9.47
C THR A 5 -5.27 -12.00 8.95
N VAL A 6 -4.77 -11.15 9.85
CA VAL A 6 -3.91 -10.01 9.54
C VAL A 6 -2.49 -10.29 10.04
N PHE A 7 -1.51 -10.15 9.15
CA PHE A 7 -0.10 -10.25 9.45
C PHE A 7 0.56 -8.87 9.43
N ASP A 8 1.41 -8.61 10.42
CA ASP A 8 2.28 -7.42 10.45
C ASP A 8 3.56 -7.78 11.24
N VAL A 9 4.65 -7.06 10.99
CA VAL A 9 5.88 -7.15 11.80
C VAL A 9 5.79 -6.29 13.06
N ASN A 10 4.93 -5.28 13.04
CA ASN A 10 4.72 -4.35 14.14
C ASN A 10 3.54 -4.80 15.03
N PRO A 11 3.76 -5.09 16.32
CA PRO A 11 2.68 -5.50 17.23
C PRO A 11 1.71 -4.37 17.61
N VAL A 12 2.05 -3.10 17.37
CA VAL A 12 1.20 -1.96 17.72
C VAL A 12 -0.10 -1.91 16.90
N PRO A 13 -0.08 -1.91 15.55
CA PRO A 13 -1.31 -1.97 14.75
C PRO A 13 -2.13 -3.24 15.01
N LEU A 14 -1.46 -4.39 15.21
CA LEU A 14 -2.13 -5.65 15.54
C LEU A 14 -2.93 -5.55 16.85
N ARG A 15 -2.34 -5.02 17.93
CA ARG A 15 -3.06 -4.80 19.19
C ARG A 15 -4.23 -3.83 19.06
N ARG A 16 -4.10 -2.81 18.20
CA ARG A 16 -5.20 -1.87 17.91
C ARG A 16 -6.34 -2.56 17.17
N LEU A 17 -6.04 -3.43 16.20
CA LEU A 17 -7.05 -4.21 15.50
C LEU A 17 -7.75 -5.17 16.47
N ASP A 18 -6.99 -5.90 17.29
CA ASP A 18 -7.58 -6.81 18.27
C ASP A 18 -8.47 -6.09 19.29
N SER A 19 -8.11 -4.89 19.75
CA SER A 19 -8.95 -4.13 20.69
C SER A 19 -10.26 -3.63 20.08
N VAL A 20 -10.24 -3.27 18.79
CA VAL A 20 -11.43 -2.81 18.05
C VAL A 20 -12.34 -3.99 17.70
N TYR A 21 -11.77 -5.07 17.18
CA TYR A 21 -12.53 -6.20 16.62
C TYR A 21 -12.72 -7.36 17.59
N ARG A 22 -12.05 -7.34 18.76
CA ARG A 22 -12.23 -8.24 19.90
C ARG A 22 -12.22 -9.72 19.51
N GLY A 23 -11.20 -10.13 18.76
CA GLY A 23 -11.05 -11.51 18.28
C GLY A 23 -11.91 -11.89 17.06
N ALA A 24 -12.75 -10.99 16.52
CA ALA A 24 -13.46 -11.24 15.26
C ALA A 24 -12.53 -11.31 14.03
N LEU A 25 -11.31 -10.79 14.15
CA LEU A 25 -10.20 -11.02 13.23
C LEU A 25 -9.00 -11.59 14.01
N LYS A 26 -8.22 -12.45 13.37
CA LYS A 26 -7.00 -13.03 13.95
C LYS A 26 -5.83 -12.11 13.61
N THR A 27 -5.07 -11.66 14.61
CA THR A 27 -3.83 -10.92 14.38
C THR A 27 -2.63 -11.79 14.67
N ARG A 28 -1.64 -11.81 13.76
CA ARG A 28 -0.40 -12.58 13.93
C ARG A 28 0.80 -11.73 13.59
N ILE A 29 1.86 -11.82 14.41
CA ILE A 29 3.17 -11.37 13.98
C ILE A 29 3.66 -12.38 12.95
N GLY A 30 3.85 -11.94 11.70
CA GLY A 30 4.13 -12.85 10.58
C GLY A 30 5.61 -13.06 10.35
N SER A 31 6.08 -14.31 10.44
CA SER A 31 7.30 -14.71 9.74
C SER A 31 6.98 -15.02 8.26
N PRO A 32 7.96 -15.01 7.36
CA PRO A 32 7.75 -15.43 5.96
C PRO A 32 7.13 -16.83 5.86
N ALA A 33 7.53 -17.77 6.73
CA ALA A 33 6.99 -19.12 6.73
C ALA A 33 5.49 -19.16 7.11
N ASP A 34 5.10 -18.38 8.12
CA ASP A 34 3.69 -18.29 8.55
C ASP A 34 2.80 -17.72 7.45
N ILE A 35 3.29 -16.67 6.77
CA ILE A 35 2.55 -16.01 5.70
C ILE A 35 2.37 -16.97 4.51
N LYS A 36 3.44 -17.66 4.10
CA LYS A 36 3.39 -18.67 3.03
C LYS A 36 2.42 -19.80 3.36
N ALA A 37 2.44 -20.31 4.60
CA ALA A 37 1.50 -21.33 5.04
C ALA A 37 0.04 -20.86 4.99
N ALA A 38 -0.23 -19.63 5.48
CA ALA A 38 -1.56 -19.05 5.43
C ALA A 38 -2.05 -18.79 4.00
N ALA A 39 -1.16 -18.34 3.10
CA ALA A 39 -1.50 -18.06 1.70
C ALA A 39 -1.97 -19.31 0.95
N ARG A 40 -1.34 -20.47 1.18
CA ARG A 40 -1.75 -21.77 0.59
C ARG A 40 -3.18 -22.16 0.93
N GLU A 41 -3.64 -21.78 2.11
CA GLU A 41 -4.99 -22.12 2.60
C GLU A 41 -6.03 -21.03 2.33
N ALA A 42 -5.61 -19.86 1.85
CA ALA A 42 -6.47 -18.70 1.68
C ALA A 42 -7.23 -18.75 0.36
N ASP A 43 -8.51 -18.36 0.40
CA ASP A 43 -9.30 -18.10 -0.82
C ASP A 43 -9.01 -16.69 -1.39
N LEU A 44 -8.52 -15.78 -0.54
CA LEU A 44 -8.14 -14.40 -0.90
C LEU A 44 -6.96 -13.93 -0.03
N VAL A 45 -5.92 -13.39 -0.65
CA VAL A 45 -4.82 -12.68 0.03
C VAL A 45 -4.79 -11.23 -0.43
N ILE A 46 -4.71 -10.30 0.52
CA ILE A 46 -4.59 -8.86 0.26
C ILE A 46 -3.19 -8.41 0.66
N GLY A 47 -2.40 -8.02 -0.33
CA GLY A 47 -1.07 -7.45 -0.17
C GLY A 47 -1.15 -5.97 0.16
N ALA A 48 -1.02 -5.62 1.45
CA ALA A 48 -1.14 -4.24 1.94
C ALA A 48 0.15 -3.73 2.60
N VAL A 49 1.30 -4.21 2.14
CA VAL A 49 2.61 -3.82 2.69
C VAL A 49 3.09 -2.52 2.04
N LEU A 50 3.48 -1.55 2.87
CA LEU A 50 3.94 -0.23 2.45
C LEU A 50 5.25 0.11 3.14
N LEU A 51 6.31 0.34 2.38
CA LEU A 51 7.56 0.91 2.87
C LEU A 51 7.74 2.29 2.23
N PRO A 52 7.56 3.40 2.99
CA PRO A 52 7.67 4.74 2.43
C PRO A 52 9.00 4.96 1.69
N GLY A 53 8.92 5.45 0.45
CA GLY A 53 10.08 5.76 -0.38
C GLY A 53 10.88 4.55 -0.87
N LYS A 54 10.40 3.32 -0.68
CA LYS A 54 11.08 2.09 -1.11
C LYS A 54 10.12 1.20 -1.90
N ARG A 55 10.68 0.32 -2.73
CA ARG A 55 9.90 -0.74 -3.37
C ARG A 55 9.30 -1.65 -2.31
N ALA A 56 8.06 -2.10 -2.53
CA ALA A 56 7.44 -3.10 -1.67
C ALA A 56 8.28 -4.39 -1.65
N PRO A 57 8.48 -5.01 -0.47
CA PRO A 57 9.16 -6.29 -0.39
C PRO A 57 8.30 -7.39 -1.04
N ARG A 58 8.95 -8.35 -1.70
CA ARG A 58 8.27 -9.55 -2.20
C ARG A 58 7.93 -10.46 -1.03
N ILE A 59 6.64 -10.63 -0.76
CA ILE A 59 6.11 -11.42 0.36
C ILE A 59 5.84 -12.86 -0.07
N LEU A 60 5.29 -13.04 -1.27
CA LEU A 60 5.09 -14.34 -1.91
C LEU A 60 5.85 -14.38 -3.23
N ASP A 61 6.65 -15.42 -3.40
CA ASP A 61 7.34 -15.72 -4.65
C ASP A 61 6.44 -16.57 -5.58
N THR A 62 6.89 -16.76 -6.82
CA THR A 62 6.14 -17.52 -7.84
C THR A 62 5.85 -18.95 -7.41
N ALA A 63 6.77 -19.59 -6.66
CA ALA A 63 6.57 -20.95 -6.17
C ALA A 63 5.50 -20.99 -5.07
N ASP A 64 5.50 -20.03 -4.15
CA ASP A 64 4.45 -19.91 -3.13
C ASP A 64 3.06 -19.74 -3.77
N ILE A 65 2.97 -18.97 -4.85
CA ILE A 65 1.72 -18.67 -5.54
C ILE A 65 1.22 -19.89 -6.30
N GLY A 66 2.11 -20.65 -6.93
CA GLY A 66 1.76 -21.93 -7.58
C GLY A 66 1.26 -23.01 -6.62
N GLU A 67 1.48 -22.86 -5.31
CA GLU A 67 0.95 -23.75 -4.27
C GLU A 67 -0.38 -23.28 -3.67
N MET A 68 -0.91 -22.12 -4.11
CA MET A 68 -2.23 -21.65 -3.69
C MET A 68 -3.34 -22.46 -4.38
N ARG A 69 -4.55 -22.41 -3.80
CA ARG A 69 -5.72 -23.07 -4.37
C ARG A 69 -6.10 -22.45 -5.71
N GLU A 70 -6.38 -23.28 -6.71
CA GLU A 70 -6.93 -22.82 -7.98
C GLU A 70 -8.26 -22.06 -7.74
N GLY A 71 -8.42 -20.92 -8.40
CA GLY A 71 -9.56 -20.01 -8.22
C GLY A 71 -9.44 -19.06 -7.03
N SER A 72 -8.40 -19.18 -6.20
CA SER A 72 -8.10 -18.16 -5.18
C SER A 72 -7.68 -16.85 -5.82
N ALA A 73 -7.67 -15.77 -5.02
CA ALA A 73 -7.35 -14.43 -5.50
C ALA A 73 -6.23 -13.75 -4.71
N LEU A 74 -5.42 -12.97 -5.43
CA LEU A 74 -4.44 -12.04 -4.90
C LEU A 74 -4.87 -10.62 -5.25
N VAL A 75 -4.96 -9.75 -4.24
CA VAL A 75 -5.21 -8.31 -4.41
C VAL A 75 -3.96 -7.57 -3.94
N ASP A 76 -3.20 -6.99 -4.87
CA ASP A 76 -1.97 -6.27 -4.56
C ASP A 76 -2.22 -4.77 -4.47
N ILE A 77 -2.44 -4.27 -3.24
CA ILE A 77 -2.63 -2.84 -2.97
C ILE A 77 -1.29 -2.10 -3.06
N ALA A 78 -0.17 -2.81 -2.90
CA ALA A 78 1.18 -2.24 -2.98
C ALA A 78 1.67 -2.08 -4.44
N ILE A 79 0.79 -2.28 -5.43
CA ILE A 79 1.17 -2.24 -6.84
C ILE A 79 1.73 -0.88 -7.28
N ASP A 80 1.24 0.21 -6.68
CA ASP A 80 1.75 1.58 -6.91
C ASP A 80 3.24 1.74 -6.51
N GLN A 81 3.81 0.75 -5.79
CA GLN A 81 5.23 0.67 -5.41
C GLN A 81 5.92 -0.60 -5.94
N GLY A 82 5.40 -1.16 -7.03
CA GLY A 82 5.96 -2.34 -7.71
C GLY A 82 5.42 -3.69 -7.24
N GLY A 83 4.46 -3.69 -6.30
CA GLY A 83 3.74 -4.88 -5.83
C GLY A 83 4.50 -5.73 -4.82
N CYS A 84 3.77 -6.37 -3.91
CA CYS A 84 4.35 -7.28 -2.92
C CYS A 84 4.29 -8.76 -3.33
N PHE A 85 3.67 -9.11 -4.45
CA PHE A 85 3.74 -10.47 -5.01
C PHE A 85 4.67 -10.51 -6.23
N GLU A 86 5.44 -11.57 -6.40
CA GLU A 86 6.42 -11.65 -7.49
C GLU A 86 5.78 -11.61 -8.87
N THR A 87 4.63 -12.27 -9.03
CA THR A 87 3.80 -12.36 -10.24
C THR A 87 2.91 -11.14 -10.47
N SER A 88 2.97 -10.11 -9.60
CA SER A 88 2.20 -8.87 -9.75
C SER A 88 2.67 -8.05 -10.95
N ARG A 89 1.72 -7.69 -11.81
CA ARG A 89 1.84 -6.77 -12.94
C ARG A 89 0.68 -5.78 -12.85
N GLU A 90 0.99 -4.49 -12.90
CA GLU A 90 -0.02 -3.45 -12.80
C GLU A 90 -1.09 -3.60 -13.89
N THR A 91 -2.35 -3.60 -13.46
CA THR A 91 -3.54 -3.65 -14.31
C THR A 91 -4.26 -2.30 -14.30
N LYS A 92 -5.24 -2.16 -15.19
CA LYS A 92 -6.08 -0.96 -15.30
C LYS A 92 -7.50 -1.27 -14.89
N HIS A 93 -8.26 -0.26 -14.48
CA HIS A 93 -9.69 -0.42 -14.19
C HIS A 93 -10.49 -1.06 -15.34
N SER A 94 -10.08 -0.84 -16.60
CA SER A 94 -10.74 -1.42 -17.78
C SER A 94 -10.44 -2.90 -18.01
N ASP A 95 -9.33 -3.40 -17.47
CA ASP A 95 -8.87 -4.79 -17.59
C ASP A 95 -8.17 -5.16 -16.28
N PRO A 96 -8.96 -5.38 -15.20
CA PRO A 96 -8.47 -5.30 -13.83
C PRO A 96 -7.77 -6.57 -13.34
N THR A 97 -7.99 -7.70 -14.01
CA THR A 97 -7.54 -9.00 -13.53
C THR A 97 -6.83 -9.82 -14.61
N TYR A 98 -5.98 -10.73 -14.16
CA TYR A 98 -5.37 -11.78 -14.98
C TYR A 98 -5.16 -13.04 -14.12
N VAL A 99 -4.79 -14.16 -14.74
CA VAL A 99 -4.57 -15.43 -14.04
C VAL A 99 -3.13 -15.88 -14.21
N VAL A 100 -2.51 -16.33 -13.12
CA VAL A 100 -1.20 -16.99 -13.10
C VAL A 100 -1.33 -18.23 -12.22
N ASP A 101 -0.94 -19.40 -12.74
CA ASP A 101 -1.01 -20.69 -12.02
C ASP A 101 -2.37 -20.98 -11.37
N GLY A 102 -3.45 -20.62 -12.05
CA GLY A 102 -4.83 -20.81 -11.56
C GLY A 102 -5.28 -19.78 -10.51
N VAL A 103 -4.43 -18.83 -10.13
CA VAL A 103 -4.71 -17.77 -9.13
C VAL A 103 -5.07 -16.47 -9.83
N VAL A 104 -6.21 -15.87 -9.46
CA VAL A 104 -6.68 -14.59 -10.00
C VAL A 104 -5.90 -13.46 -9.36
N HIS A 105 -5.29 -12.60 -10.16
CA HIS A 105 -4.58 -11.41 -9.71
C HIS A 105 -5.41 -10.18 -9.98
N TYR A 106 -5.51 -9.30 -8.98
CA TYR A 106 -6.00 -7.94 -9.10
C TYR A 106 -4.89 -7.01 -8.61
N ALA A 107 -4.37 -6.18 -9.50
CA ALA A 107 -3.24 -5.28 -9.22
C ALA A 107 -3.48 -3.93 -9.91
N VAL A 108 -4.69 -3.38 -9.75
CA VAL A 108 -5.06 -2.12 -10.39
C VAL A 108 -4.39 -0.97 -9.65
N GLY A 109 -3.60 -0.17 -10.36
CA GLY A 109 -3.05 1.09 -9.83
C GLY A 109 -4.14 2.13 -9.59
N ASN A 110 -3.90 3.06 -8.65
CA ASN A 110 -4.86 4.13 -8.32
C ASN A 110 -6.30 3.61 -8.06
N ILE A 111 -6.44 2.62 -7.16
CA ILE A 111 -7.74 2.05 -6.74
C ILE A 111 -8.73 3.14 -6.29
N PRO A 112 -8.34 4.19 -5.52
CA PRO A 112 -9.25 5.25 -5.11
C PRO A 112 -9.91 6.01 -6.28
N GLY A 113 -9.33 5.95 -7.48
CA GLY A 113 -9.90 6.52 -8.70
C GLY A 113 -11.23 5.91 -9.12
N ALA A 114 -11.56 4.68 -8.68
CA ALA A 114 -12.86 4.06 -8.93
C ALA A 114 -14.01 4.70 -8.13
N VAL A 115 -13.70 5.44 -7.06
CA VAL A 115 -14.69 6.07 -6.17
C VAL A 115 -14.41 7.58 -6.03
N PRO A 116 -14.41 8.34 -7.15
CA PRO A 116 -13.84 9.69 -7.21
C PRO A 116 -14.51 10.66 -6.23
N ARG A 117 -15.83 10.56 -6.04
CA ARG A 117 -16.54 11.42 -5.08
C ARG A 117 -15.96 11.25 -3.67
N THR A 118 -15.84 10.01 -3.20
CA THR A 118 -15.36 9.70 -1.85
C THR A 118 -13.87 9.99 -1.70
N SER A 119 -13.06 9.60 -2.69
CA SER A 119 -11.61 9.80 -2.64
C SER A 119 -11.21 11.27 -2.76
N THR A 120 -11.91 12.07 -3.58
CA THR A 120 -11.72 13.53 -3.62
C THR A 120 -12.00 14.14 -2.26
N PHE A 121 -13.15 13.87 -1.63
CA PHE A 121 -13.42 14.40 -0.29
C PHE A 121 -12.37 13.94 0.74
N GLY A 122 -11.98 12.67 0.72
CA GLY A 122 -10.94 12.14 1.60
C GLY A 122 -9.61 12.86 1.46
N LEU A 123 -9.14 13.04 0.22
CA LEU A 123 -7.89 13.74 -0.08
C LEU A 123 -7.97 15.22 0.32
N THR A 124 -9.00 15.94 -0.13
CA THR A 124 -9.12 17.39 0.11
C THR A 124 -9.30 17.74 1.58
N ASN A 125 -9.96 16.89 2.37
CA ASN A 125 -10.11 17.13 3.81
C ASN A 125 -8.77 17.15 4.54
N VAL A 126 -7.77 16.41 4.04
CA VAL A 126 -6.42 16.37 4.61
C VAL A 126 -5.52 17.44 4.00
N THR A 127 -5.62 17.69 2.69
CA THR A 127 -4.70 18.58 1.97
C THR A 127 -5.09 20.06 2.00
N LEU A 128 -6.37 20.39 2.15
CA LEU A 128 -6.87 21.78 2.11
C LEU A 128 -6.19 22.73 3.11
N PRO A 129 -5.88 22.33 4.37
CA PRO A 129 -5.14 23.20 5.29
C PRO A 129 -3.75 23.57 4.77
N TYR A 130 -3.03 22.64 4.15
CA TYR A 130 -1.70 22.90 3.57
C TYR A 130 -1.79 23.79 2.33
N LEU A 131 -2.81 23.57 1.48
CA LEU A 131 -3.04 24.41 0.30
C LEU A 131 -3.32 25.87 0.68
N ARG A 132 -4.11 26.12 1.72
CA ARG A 132 -4.35 27.48 2.23
C ARG A 132 -3.07 28.11 2.76
N LEU A 133 -2.29 27.36 3.52
CA LEU A 133 -1.03 27.85 4.07
C LEU A 133 -0.04 28.28 2.97
N LEU A 134 0.09 27.46 1.93
CA LEU A 134 0.91 27.76 0.76
C LEU A 134 0.40 28.99 -0.01
N ALA A 135 -0.93 29.12 -0.13
CA ALA A 135 -1.54 30.27 -0.82
C ALA A 135 -1.33 31.59 -0.06
N ASP A 136 -1.40 31.56 1.27
CA ASP A 136 -1.32 32.75 2.11
C ASP A 136 0.13 33.18 2.41
N HIS A 137 1.08 32.24 2.37
CA HIS A 137 2.42 32.43 2.95
C HIS A 137 3.57 31.87 2.12
N ASP A 138 3.37 31.50 0.84
CA ASP A 138 4.38 30.84 0.01
C ASP A 138 4.94 29.54 0.63
N VAL A 139 5.96 28.94 0.00
CA VAL A 139 6.56 27.67 0.45
C VAL A 139 7.35 27.86 1.75
N GLU A 140 8.20 28.89 1.81
CA GLU A 140 9.07 29.16 2.96
C GLU A 140 8.22 29.49 4.19
N GLY A 141 7.23 30.38 4.02
CA GLY A 141 6.33 30.74 5.10
C GLY A 141 5.40 29.59 5.52
N ALA A 142 5.03 28.69 4.60
CA ALA A 142 4.27 27.49 4.94
C ALA A 142 5.11 26.50 5.76
N VAL A 143 6.35 26.21 5.35
CA VAL A 143 7.26 25.33 6.10
C VAL A 143 7.59 25.90 7.48
N ALA A 144 7.84 27.21 7.58
CA ALA A 144 8.10 27.85 8.88
C ALA A 144 6.95 27.66 9.89
N ARG A 145 5.70 27.56 9.39
CA ARG A 145 4.50 27.35 10.23
C ARG A 145 4.16 25.88 10.42
N ARG A 146 4.51 25.02 9.46
CA ARG A 146 4.28 23.58 9.46
C ARG A 146 5.55 22.87 8.98
N PRO A 147 6.55 22.68 9.87
CA PRO A 147 7.84 22.11 9.50
C PRO A 147 7.75 20.73 8.85
N GLU A 148 6.68 19.97 9.10
CA GLU A 148 6.44 18.68 8.43
C GLU A 148 6.29 18.79 6.90
N LEU A 149 6.02 19.98 6.35
CA LEU A 149 5.96 20.22 4.91
C LEU A 149 7.34 20.14 4.25
N GLU A 150 8.42 20.33 5.00
CA GLU A 150 9.79 20.25 4.49
C GLU A 150 10.05 18.90 3.80
N GLY A 151 9.60 17.80 4.42
CA GLY A 151 9.71 16.46 3.85
C GLY A 151 8.88 16.23 2.57
N GLY A 152 8.00 17.16 2.22
CA GLY A 152 7.23 17.15 0.97
C GLY A 152 7.91 17.87 -0.20
N ILE A 153 8.97 18.63 0.04
CA ILE A 153 9.67 19.38 -1.01
C ILE A 153 10.60 18.43 -1.77
N ASN A 154 10.31 18.24 -3.06
CA ASN A 154 11.07 17.33 -3.92
C ASN A 154 12.12 18.06 -4.77
N VAL A 155 11.74 19.22 -5.32
CA VAL A 155 12.56 20.06 -6.19
C VAL A 155 12.42 21.52 -5.74
N ALA A 156 13.54 22.23 -5.64
CA ALA A 156 13.60 23.65 -5.36
C ALA A 156 14.69 24.29 -6.23
N ASP A 157 14.42 25.46 -6.81
CA ASP A 157 15.37 26.21 -7.65
C ASP A 157 16.02 25.41 -8.79
N GLY A 158 15.31 24.40 -9.31
CA GLY A 158 15.79 23.52 -10.39
C GLY A 158 16.64 22.34 -9.92
N GLU A 159 16.88 22.19 -8.62
CA GLU A 159 17.64 21.09 -8.04
C GLU A 159 16.75 20.10 -7.28
N ILE A 160 17.09 18.81 -7.33
CA ILE A 160 16.44 17.78 -6.52
C ILE A 160 16.97 17.89 -5.10
N VAL A 161 16.10 18.29 -4.17
CA VAL A 161 16.46 18.46 -2.74
C VAL A 161 16.06 17.27 -1.88
N HIS A 162 15.14 16.42 -2.35
CA HIS A 162 14.69 15.25 -1.60
C HIS A 162 15.63 14.05 -1.83
N ALA A 163 16.30 13.62 -0.76
CA ALA A 163 17.32 12.57 -0.80
C ALA A 163 16.87 11.28 -1.51
N ALA A 164 15.65 10.79 -1.22
CA ALA A 164 15.16 9.56 -1.84
C ALA A 164 14.89 9.69 -3.35
N VAL A 165 14.58 10.89 -3.84
CA VAL A 165 14.39 11.14 -5.27
C VAL A 165 15.73 11.26 -5.97
N ALA A 166 16.70 11.93 -5.32
CA ALA A 166 18.07 12.00 -5.81
C ALA A 166 18.70 10.60 -5.93
N GLU A 167 18.53 9.74 -4.91
CA GLU A 167 19.02 8.35 -4.95
C GLU A 167 18.35 7.52 -6.05
N ALA A 168 17.05 7.70 -6.28
CA ALA A 168 16.31 6.93 -7.28
C ALA A 168 16.60 7.34 -8.74
N LEU A 169 17.14 8.54 -8.96
CA LEU A 169 17.43 9.10 -10.29
C LEU A 169 18.94 9.25 -10.59
N ALA A 170 19.81 8.91 -9.64
CA ALA A 170 21.26 8.87 -9.80
C ALA A 170 21.70 7.65 -10.62
#